data_AF-A0A6B2LHZ6-F1
#
_entry.id   AF-A0A6B2LHZ6-F1
#
_cell.length_a   1.000
_cell.length_b   1.000
_cell.length_c   1.000
_cell.angle_alpha   90.00
_cell.angle_beta   90.00
_cell.angle_gamma   90.00
#
_symmetry.space_group_name_H-M   'P 1'
#
loop_
_entity.id
_entity.type
_entity.pdbx_description
1 polymer ?
#
loop_
_entity_poly.entity_id
_entity_poly.type
_entity_poly.pdbx_seq_one_letter_code
_entity_poly.pdbx_strand_id
1 'polypeptide(L)'
;MDSCDRFEESSIPIFESYIKSLVKQKKWDMESVLALVKLYQFYPEKANENVLALTLALCLLHVEEQAFSLALYMVPEKMQSLGSISKLIALSECLESAQYAEFWTKLPEVKAVTSQIDYFAEPVQQFISGVLERTYGSAPKNFVSASLNLKNKPLIEWIKSHKWVEEGNLVRFTAKNQPAGKVTDGTVNLDYLAQMLTALR
;
A
#
# COMPACT_ATOMS: atom_id res chain seq x y z
N MET A 1 -8.39 -6.09 -27.93
CA MET A 1 -9.45 -6.94 -27.36
C MET A 1 -10.67 -6.08 -27.28
N ASP A 2 -11.73 -6.43 -28.01
CA ASP A 2 -13.03 -5.80 -27.80
C ASP A 2 -13.49 -6.07 -26.35
N SER A 3 -14.25 -5.13 -25.80
CA SER A 3 -14.68 -5.13 -24.40
C SER A 3 -15.55 -6.34 -24.01
N CYS A 4 -16.10 -7.08 -24.99
CA CYS A 4 -16.87 -8.30 -24.79
C CYS A 4 -15.99 -9.54 -24.52
N ASP A 5 -14.91 -9.71 -25.30
CA ASP A 5 -14.07 -10.92 -25.27
C ASP A 5 -13.22 -11.02 -23.99
N ARG A 6 -13.05 -9.89 -23.28
CA ARG A 6 -12.21 -9.79 -22.08
C ARG A 6 -12.69 -10.70 -20.94
N PHE A 7 -14.00 -10.94 -20.85
CA PHE A 7 -14.61 -11.72 -19.74
C PHE A 7 -14.98 -13.15 -20.13
N GLU A 8 -14.43 -13.66 -21.22
CA GLU A 8 -14.58 -15.07 -21.60
C GLU A 8 -13.65 -15.99 -20.80
N GLU A 9 -14.05 -17.25 -20.65
CA GLU A 9 -13.22 -18.30 -20.04
C GLU A 9 -11.85 -18.45 -20.74
N SER A 10 -11.83 -18.26 -22.07
CA SER A 10 -10.64 -18.30 -22.92
C SER A 10 -9.58 -17.25 -22.56
N SER A 11 -10.01 -16.15 -21.92
CA SER A 11 -9.15 -15.03 -21.52
C SER A 11 -8.41 -15.29 -20.20
N ILE A 12 -8.85 -16.24 -19.37
CA ILE A 12 -8.20 -16.60 -18.09
C ILE A 12 -6.69 -16.85 -18.25
N PRO A 13 -6.23 -17.80 -19.10
CA PRO A 13 -4.80 -18.08 -19.22
C PRO A 13 -3.99 -16.87 -19.71
N ILE A 14 -4.60 -16.00 -20.52
CA ILE A 14 -3.98 -14.75 -20.99
C ILE A 14 -3.72 -13.83 -19.79
N PHE A 15 -4.73 -13.58 -18.96
CA PHE A 15 -4.58 -12.78 -17.75
C PHE A 15 -3.63 -13.41 -16.73
N GLU A 16 -3.67 -14.72 -16.50
CA GLU A 16 -2.71 -15.39 -15.61
C GLU A 16 -1.26 -15.19 -16.06
N SER A 17 -1.01 -15.32 -17.36
CA SER A 17 0.32 -15.09 -17.94
C SER A 17 0.73 -13.63 -17.83
N TYR A 18 -0.23 -12.71 -18.01
CA TYR A 18 0.00 -11.28 -17.90
C TYR A 18 0.36 -10.86 -16.47
N ILE A 19 -0.36 -11.33 -15.44
CA ILE A 19 -0.01 -11.06 -14.03
C ILE A 19 1.40 -11.55 -13.70
N LYS A 20 1.76 -12.76 -14.12
CA LYS A 20 3.14 -13.27 -13.94
C LYS A 20 4.17 -12.38 -14.63
N SER A 21 3.82 -11.78 -15.77
CA SER A 21 4.68 -10.84 -16.49
C SER A 21 4.80 -9.49 -15.76
N LEU A 22 3.73 -9.00 -15.14
CA LEU A 22 3.71 -7.77 -14.33
C LEU A 22 4.69 -7.91 -13.16
N VAL A 23 4.61 -9.04 -12.45
CA VAL A 23 5.54 -9.37 -11.35
C VAL A 23 6.99 -9.35 -11.83
N LYS A 24 7.30 -10.03 -12.95
CA LYS A 24 8.66 -10.07 -13.51
C LYS A 24 9.16 -8.69 -13.95
N GLN A 25 8.28 -7.86 -14.50
CA GLN A 25 8.62 -6.52 -14.99
C GLN A 25 8.56 -5.45 -13.90
N LYS A 26 8.19 -5.81 -12.66
CA LYS A 26 7.92 -4.86 -11.55
C LYS A 26 6.92 -3.77 -11.94
N LYS A 27 5.88 -4.14 -12.69
CA LYS A 27 4.81 -3.25 -13.13
C LYS A 27 3.53 -3.52 -12.35
N TRP A 28 2.68 -2.52 -12.30
CA TRP A 28 1.37 -2.58 -11.68
C TRP A 28 0.30 -2.14 -12.67
N ASP A 29 -0.77 -2.93 -12.73
CA ASP A 29 -1.97 -2.62 -13.49
C ASP A 29 -3.18 -3.16 -12.72
N MET A 30 -3.84 -2.25 -12.01
CA MET A 30 -5.01 -2.56 -11.20
C MET A 30 -6.17 -3.12 -12.03
N GLU A 31 -6.38 -2.62 -13.26
CA GLU A 31 -7.50 -3.04 -14.10
C GLU A 31 -7.36 -4.51 -14.50
N SER A 32 -6.16 -4.91 -14.92
CA SER A 32 -5.88 -6.31 -15.28
C SER A 32 -5.92 -7.25 -14.09
N VAL A 33 -5.47 -6.79 -12.92
CA VAL A 33 -5.54 -7.54 -11.66
C VAL A 33 -6.99 -7.80 -11.27
N LEU A 34 -7.83 -6.77 -11.25
CA LEU A 34 -9.25 -6.90 -10.91
C LEU A 34 -10.01 -7.70 -11.98
N ALA A 35 -9.64 -7.58 -13.26
CA ALA A 35 -10.23 -8.38 -14.34
C ALA A 35 -9.99 -9.88 -14.15
N LEU A 36 -8.79 -10.30 -13.76
CA LEU A 36 -8.50 -11.71 -13.46
C LEU A 36 -9.33 -12.22 -12.28
N VAL A 37 -9.40 -11.45 -11.19
CA VAL A 37 -10.18 -11.84 -10.01
C VAL A 37 -11.66 -11.95 -10.36
N LYS A 38 -12.18 -11.02 -11.18
CA LYS A 38 -13.55 -11.06 -11.68
C LYS A 38 -13.81 -12.26 -12.61
N LEU A 39 -12.84 -12.65 -13.43
CA LEU A 39 -12.92 -13.88 -14.23
C LEU A 39 -13.01 -15.12 -13.33
N TYR A 40 -12.24 -15.20 -12.25
CA TYR A 40 -12.37 -16.28 -11.27
C TYR A 40 -13.70 -16.26 -10.52
N GLN A 41 -14.30 -15.09 -10.32
CA GLN A 41 -15.65 -14.97 -9.78
C GLN A 41 -16.70 -15.58 -10.72
N PHE A 42 -16.57 -15.37 -12.04
CA PHE A 42 -17.46 -15.95 -13.05
C PHE A 42 -17.23 -17.43 -13.29
N TYR A 43 -15.97 -17.88 -13.26
CA TYR A 43 -15.56 -19.25 -13.56
C TYR A 43 -14.75 -19.86 -12.40
N PRO A 44 -15.37 -20.13 -11.23
CA PRO A 44 -14.67 -20.60 -10.05
C PRO A 44 -13.99 -21.96 -10.25
N GLU A 45 -14.54 -22.82 -11.12
CA GLU A 45 -13.97 -24.14 -11.45
C GLU A 45 -12.64 -24.05 -12.22
N LYS A 46 -12.33 -22.89 -12.79
CA LYS A 46 -11.08 -22.62 -13.52
C LYS A 46 -10.09 -21.80 -12.70
N ALA A 47 -10.45 -21.44 -11.48
CA ALA A 47 -9.61 -20.56 -10.67
C ALA A 47 -8.35 -21.29 -10.20
N ASN A 48 -7.20 -20.71 -10.53
CA ASN A 48 -5.91 -21.22 -10.07
C ASN A 48 -5.54 -20.57 -8.74
N GLU A 49 -5.60 -21.35 -7.66
CA GLU A 49 -5.32 -20.86 -6.30
C GLU A 49 -3.94 -20.21 -6.17
N ASN A 50 -2.93 -20.74 -6.86
CA ASN A 50 -1.57 -20.19 -6.80
C ASN A 50 -1.47 -18.82 -7.49
N VAL A 51 -2.17 -18.67 -8.63
CA VAL A 51 -2.19 -17.39 -9.34
C VAL A 51 -3.03 -16.38 -8.58
N LEU A 52 -4.18 -16.78 -8.03
CA LEU A 52 -4.98 -15.91 -7.17
C LEU A 52 -4.19 -15.42 -5.96
N ALA A 53 -3.47 -16.31 -5.26
CA ALA A 53 -2.62 -15.92 -4.14
C ALA A 53 -1.50 -14.96 -4.57
N LEU A 54 -0.87 -15.19 -5.73
CA LEU A 54 0.13 -14.27 -6.30
C LEU A 54 -0.46 -12.91 -6.64
N THR A 55 -1.66 -12.88 -7.24
CA THR A 55 -2.40 -11.66 -7.56
C THR A 55 -2.72 -10.87 -6.29
N LEU A 56 -3.23 -11.52 -5.25
CA LEU A 56 -3.50 -10.90 -3.96
C LEU A 56 -2.23 -10.41 -3.27
N ALA A 57 -1.13 -11.18 -3.33
CA ALA A 57 0.17 -10.74 -2.83
C ALA A 57 0.69 -9.50 -3.59
N LEU A 58 0.43 -9.39 -4.90
CA LEU A 58 0.75 -8.19 -5.67
C LEU A 58 -0.11 -7.00 -5.22
N CYS A 59 -1.40 -7.20 -4.97
CA CYS A 59 -2.28 -6.16 -4.41
C CYS A 59 -1.79 -5.63 -3.06
N LEU A 60 -1.23 -6.49 -2.20
CA LEU A 60 -0.65 -6.06 -0.90
C LEU A 60 0.51 -5.06 -1.05
N LEU A 61 1.15 -4.98 -2.22
CA LEU A 61 2.22 -4.01 -2.47
C LEU A 61 1.68 -2.62 -2.81
N HIS A 62 0.40 -2.53 -3.16
CA HIS A 62 -0.30 -1.31 -3.58
C HIS A 62 -1.39 -0.94 -2.57
N VAL A 63 -1.03 -0.92 -1.28
CA VAL A 63 -1.96 -0.67 -0.16
C VAL A 63 -2.71 0.67 -0.29
N GLU A 64 -2.04 1.71 -0.81
CA GLU A 64 -2.66 3.03 -0.97
C GLU A 64 -3.85 3.04 -1.94
N GLU A 65 -3.90 2.10 -2.89
CA GLU A 65 -4.99 1.97 -3.87
C GLU A 65 -6.14 1.08 -3.37
N GLN A 66 -6.03 0.52 -2.14
CA GLN A 66 -7.01 -0.42 -1.56
C GLN A 66 -7.30 -1.63 -2.48
N ALA A 67 -6.38 -1.95 -3.38
CA ALA A 67 -6.55 -2.98 -4.39
C ALA A 67 -6.76 -4.37 -3.77
N PHE A 68 -6.17 -4.63 -2.60
CA PHE A 68 -6.33 -5.89 -1.88
C PHE A 68 -7.76 -6.09 -1.41
N SER A 69 -8.33 -5.11 -0.72
CA SER A 69 -9.69 -5.18 -0.19
C SER A 69 -10.70 -5.29 -1.34
N LEU A 70 -10.52 -4.52 -2.41
CA LEU A 70 -11.34 -4.60 -3.63
C LEU A 70 -11.29 -5.97 -4.31
N ALA A 71 -10.09 -6.52 -4.48
CA ALA A 71 -9.92 -7.87 -5.02
C ALA A 71 -10.58 -8.91 -4.12
N LEU A 72 -10.38 -8.82 -2.80
CA LEU A 72 -10.92 -9.76 -1.82
C LEU A 72 -12.46 -9.81 -1.85
N TYR A 73 -13.13 -8.67 -1.99
CA TYR A 73 -14.61 -8.62 -2.10
C TYR A 73 -15.17 -9.40 -3.31
N MET A 74 -14.37 -9.59 -4.36
CA MET A 74 -14.77 -10.38 -5.54
C MET A 74 -14.44 -11.87 -5.39
N VAL A 75 -13.54 -12.24 -4.46
CA VAL A 75 -13.14 -13.63 -4.23
C VAL A 75 -14.22 -14.34 -3.39
N PRO A 76 -14.76 -15.48 -3.84
CA PRO A 76 -15.72 -16.25 -3.05
C PRO A 76 -15.17 -16.69 -1.69
N GLU A 77 -16.01 -16.67 -0.64
CA GLU A 77 -15.62 -17.01 0.75
C GLU A 77 -14.93 -18.38 0.86
N LYS A 78 -15.42 -19.38 0.11
CA LYS A 78 -14.79 -20.72 0.03
C LYS A 78 -13.31 -20.64 -0.36
N MET A 79 -12.94 -19.74 -1.26
CA MET A 79 -11.55 -19.55 -1.69
C MET A 79 -10.77 -18.70 -0.68
N GLN A 80 -11.42 -17.77 0.03
CA GLN A 80 -10.76 -17.00 1.09
C GLN A 80 -10.28 -17.89 2.25
N SER A 81 -11.02 -18.96 2.55
CA SER A 81 -10.64 -19.95 3.58
C SER A 81 -9.42 -20.82 3.21
N LEU A 82 -8.92 -20.74 1.97
CA LEU A 82 -7.72 -21.47 1.57
C LEU A 82 -6.50 -20.97 2.36
N GLY A 83 -5.62 -21.90 2.74
CA GLY A 83 -4.54 -21.63 3.70
C GLY A 83 -3.60 -20.50 3.28
N SER A 84 -3.31 -20.33 1.99
CA SER A 84 -2.45 -19.23 1.52
C SER A 84 -3.19 -17.89 1.49
N ILE A 85 -4.47 -17.88 1.14
CA ILE A 85 -5.27 -16.66 0.99
C ILE A 85 -5.65 -16.10 2.37
N SER A 86 -6.11 -16.95 3.28
CA SER A 86 -6.40 -16.56 4.68
C SER A 86 -5.20 -15.91 5.37
N LYS A 87 -3.98 -16.41 5.14
CA LYS A 87 -2.75 -15.80 5.66
C LYS A 87 -2.44 -14.45 5.00
N LEU A 88 -2.68 -14.29 3.70
CA LEU A 88 -2.55 -12.99 3.02
C LEU A 88 -3.55 -11.97 3.56
N ILE A 89 -4.77 -12.40 3.89
CA ILE A 89 -5.78 -11.56 4.56
C ILE A 89 -5.24 -11.09 5.92
N ALA A 90 -4.74 -12.00 6.75
CA ALA A 90 -4.14 -11.64 8.04
C ALA A 90 -2.96 -10.65 7.91
N LEU A 91 -2.17 -10.76 6.83
CA LEU A 91 -1.13 -9.77 6.52
C LEU A 91 -1.70 -8.41 6.13
N SER A 92 -2.77 -8.37 5.34
CA SER A 92 -3.47 -7.12 5.00
C SER A 92 -3.97 -6.40 6.25
N GLU A 93 -4.58 -7.14 7.18
CA GLU A 93 -5.09 -6.62 8.45
C GLU A 93 -3.97 -6.02 9.30
N CYS A 94 -2.79 -6.65 9.33
CA CYS A 94 -1.63 -6.12 10.04
C CYS A 94 -1.15 -4.79 9.43
N LEU A 95 -1.21 -4.62 8.11
CA LEU A 95 -0.84 -3.36 7.44
C LEU A 95 -1.87 -2.26 7.71
N GLU A 96 -3.17 -2.59 7.65
CA GLU A 96 -4.26 -1.66 7.91
C GLU A 96 -4.32 -1.20 9.37
N SER A 97 -4.06 -2.11 10.32
CA SER A 97 -4.02 -1.83 11.77
C SER A 97 -2.68 -1.26 12.26
N ALA A 98 -1.73 -0.98 11.36
CA ALA A 98 -0.38 -0.51 11.66
C ALA A 98 0.44 -1.44 12.59
N GLN A 99 0.13 -2.74 12.62
CA GLN A 99 0.86 -3.78 13.34
C GLN A 99 2.04 -4.31 12.51
N TYR A 100 2.97 -3.43 12.17
CA TYR A 100 4.05 -3.74 11.22
C TYR A 100 5.04 -4.80 11.71
N ALA A 101 5.38 -4.81 13.00
CA ALA A 101 6.27 -5.84 13.55
C ALA A 101 5.65 -7.24 13.39
N GLU A 102 4.34 -7.37 13.64
CA GLU A 102 3.60 -8.61 13.49
C GLU A 102 3.51 -9.05 12.03
N PHE A 103 3.27 -8.10 11.11
CA PHE A 103 3.30 -8.35 9.67
C PHE A 103 4.60 -9.06 9.24
N TRP A 104 5.76 -8.54 9.66
CA TRP A 104 7.05 -9.14 9.30
C TRP A 104 7.28 -10.52 9.93
N THR A 105 6.70 -10.79 11.10
CA THR A 105 6.78 -12.12 11.73
C THR A 105 5.91 -13.16 11.03
N LYS A 106 4.77 -12.76 10.47
CA LYS A 106 3.84 -13.62 9.72
C LYS A 106 4.24 -13.81 8.26
N LEU A 107 5.00 -12.89 7.67
CA LEU A 107 5.44 -12.93 6.27
C LEU A 107 6.09 -14.27 5.83
N PRO A 108 6.92 -14.95 6.65
CA PRO A 108 7.49 -16.25 6.29
C PRO A 108 6.45 -17.35 6.06
N GLU A 109 5.25 -17.24 6.63
CA GLU A 109 4.19 -18.24 6.49
C GLU A 109 3.57 -18.30 5.08
N VAL A 110 3.75 -17.25 4.30
CA VAL A 110 3.30 -17.13 2.90
C VAL A 110 4.47 -17.08 1.91
N LYS A 111 5.66 -17.51 2.36
CA LYS A 111 6.90 -17.43 1.57
C LYS A 111 6.80 -18.08 0.19
N ALA A 112 6.01 -19.15 0.04
CA ALA A 112 5.80 -19.82 -1.24
C ALA A 112 5.24 -18.89 -2.35
N VAL A 113 4.47 -17.87 -1.95
CA VAL A 113 3.89 -16.90 -2.87
C VAL A 113 4.77 -15.65 -2.93
N THR A 114 5.17 -15.12 -1.77
CA THR A 114 5.93 -13.86 -1.71
C THR A 114 7.35 -13.99 -2.29
N SER A 115 7.95 -15.19 -2.28
CA SER A 115 9.25 -15.43 -2.93
C SER A 115 9.20 -15.37 -4.45
N GLN A 116 8.01 -15.35 -5.07
CA GLN A 116 7.87 -15.13 -6.51
C GLN A 116 7.96 -13.63 -6.87
N ILE A 117 7.91 -12.75 -5.88
CA ILE A 117 8.01 -11.31 -6.02
C ILE A 117 9.31 -10.86 -5.34
N ASP A 118 10.41 -10.83 -6.09
CA ASP A 118 11.75 -10.55 -5.55
C ASP A 118 11.87 -9.20 -4.82
N TYR A 119 10.98 -8.25 -5.13
CA TYR A 119 10.97 -6.91 -4.57
C TYR A 119 9.92 -6.72 -3.47
N PHE A 120 9.24 -7.77 -2.98
CA PHE A 120 8.07 -7.65 -2.08
C PHE A 120 8.30 -6.73 -0.86
N ALA A 121 9.46 -6.81 -0.21
CA ALA A 121 9.71 -6.05 1.01
C ALA A 121 9.81 -4.54 0.78
N GLU A 122 10.33 -4.10 -0.37
CA GLU A 122 10.65 -2.69 -0.62
C GLU A 122 9.39 -1.81 -0.72
N PRO A 123 8.35 -2.12 -1.53
CA PRO A 123 7.11 -1.35 -1.56
C PRO A 123 6.40 -1.30 -0.21
N VAL A 124 6.42 -2.39 0.55
CA VAL A 124 5.83 -2.41 1.90
C VAL A 124 6.59 -1.47 2.84
N GLN A 125 7.93 -1.49 2.81
CA GLN A 125 8.76 -0.57 3.60
C GLN A 125 8.53 0.89 3.18
N GLN A 126 8.35 1.16 1.89
CA GLN A 126 8.01 2.49 1.38
C GLN A 126 6.64 2.96 1.88
N PHE A 127 5.63 2.10 1.83
CA PHE A 127 4.30 2.39 2.38
C PHE A 127 4.38 2.71 3.88
N ILE A 128 5.05 1.86 4.67
CA ILE A 128 5.22 2.06 6.12
C ILE A 128 5.97 3.37 6.39
N SER A 129 7.02 3.66 5.62
CA SER A 129 7.78 4.91 5.73
C SER A 129 6.88 6.13 5.49
N GLY A 130 6.04 6.09 4.44
CA GLY A 130 5.06 7.14 4.17
C GLY A 130 4.04 7.31 5.29
N VAL A 131 3.57 6.21 5.90
CA VAL A 131 2.67 6.30 7.07
C VAL A 131 3.40 6.92 8.26
N LEU A 132 4.63 6.52 8.56
CA LEU A 132 5.41 7.06 9.68
C LEU A 132 5.67 8.56 9.50
N GLU A 133 6.05 9.01 8.30
CA GLU A 133 6.25 10.44 7.98
C GLU A 133 4.98 11.27 8.17
N ARG A 134 3.82 10.69 7.86
CA ARG A 134 2.53 11.35 8.01
C ARG A 134 2.05 11.34 9.46
N THR A 135 2.36 10.32 10.25
CA THR A 135 1.73 10.12 11.56
C THR A 135 2.59 10.59 12.73
N TYR A 136 3.92 10.61 12.59
CA TYR A 136 4.85 10.96 13.65
C TYR A 136 5.74 12.14 13.28
N GLY A 137 5.99 13.04 14.24
CA GLY A 137 7.07 14.02 14.13
C GLY A 137 8.45 13.40 14.42
N SER A 138 8.49 12.50 15.41
CA SER A 138 9.65 11.68 15.73
C SER A 138 9.20 10.36 16.36
N ALA A 139 10.02 9.31 16.23
CA ALA A 139 9.76 8.02 16.85
C ALA A 139 11.06 7.34 17.34
N PRO A 140 10.99 6.44 18.34
CA PRO A 140 12.14 5.66 18.79
C PRO A 140 12.77 4.84 17.67
N LYS A 141 14.10 4.81 17.59
CA LYS A 141 14.84 4.05 16.59
C LYS A 141 14.49 2.56 16.61
N ASN A 142 14.25 1.99 17.80
CA ASN A 142 13.81 0.60 17.96
C ASN A 142 12.45 0.34 17.31
N PHE A 143 11.52 1.28 17.43
CA PHE A 143 10.21 1.18 16.81
C PHE A 143 10.32 1.27 15.29
N VAL A 144 11.07 2.23 14.76
CA VAL A 144 11.28 2.37 13.30
C VAL A 144 11.98 1.14 12.71
N SER A 145 13.00 0.64 13.40
CA SER A 145 13.72 -0.60 13.07
C SER A 145 12.79 -1.80 13.00
N ALA A 146 11.92 -1.98 14.00
CA ALA A 146 10.94 -3.07 14.05
C ALA A 146 9.86 -2.92 12.97
N SER A 147 9.37 -1.70 12.74
CA SER A 147 8.34 -1.41 11.74
C SER A 147 8.81 -1.62 10.31
N LEU A 148 10.07 -1.31 10.00
CA LEU A 148 10.63 -1.53 8.65
C LEU A 148 11.31 -2.90 8.51
N ASN A 149 11.50 -3.63 9.60
CA ASN A 149 12.30 -4.86 9.66
C ASN A 149 13.73 -4.67 9.13
N LEU A 150 14.32 -3.50 9.40
CA LEU A 150 15.69 -3.14 8.99
C LEU A 150 16.59 -2.99 10.22
N LYS A 151 17.76 -3.65 10.22
CA LYS A 151 18.70 -3.63 11.35
C LYS A 151 19.99 -2.89 11.01
N ASN A 152 20.45 -2.00 11.89
CA ASN A 152 21.78 -1.37 11.83
C ASN A 152 22.05 -0.58 10.52
N LYS A 153 22.93 -1.10 9.64
CA LYS A 153 23.40 -0.42 8.43
C LYS A 153 22.29 -0.08 7.43
N PRO A 154 21.44 -1.04 7.00
CA PRO A 154 20.33 -0.73 6.10
C PRO A 154 19.34 0.29 6.68
N LEU A 155 19.16 0.34 8.01
CA LEU A 155 18.33 1.37 8.63
C LEU A 155 18.94 2.77 8.47
N ILE A 156 20.25 2.90 8.65
CA ILE A 156 20.96 4.18 8.48
C ILE A 156 20.88 4.64 7.02
N GLU A 157 21.05 3.72 6.07
CA GLU A 157 20.91 4.01 4.63
C GLU A 157 19.48 4.43 4.27
N TRP A 158 18.48 3.78 4.87
CA TRP A 158 17.06 4.12 4.68
C TRP A 158 16.69 5.50 5.25
N ILE A 159 17.18 5.81 6.46
CA ILE A 159 17.02 7.13 7.09
C ILE A 159 17.59 8.22 6.17
N LYS A 160 18.78 7.98 5.60
CA LYS A 160 19.42 8.92 4.65
C LYS A 160 18.62 9.08 3.37
N SER A 161 18.11 7.99 2.78
CA SER A 161 17.35 8.06 1.53
C SER A 161 16.05 8.85 1.69
N HIS A 162 15.41 8.77 2.86
CA HIS A 162 14.19 9.51 3.19
C HIS A 162 14.45 10.89 3.81
N LYS A 163 15.72 11.31 3.91
CA LYS A 163 16.15 12.58 4.52
C LYS A 163 15.71 12.74 5.98
N TRP A 164 15.49 11.63 6.70
CA TRP A 164 15.19 11.64 8.12
C TRP A 164 16.44 11.99 8.93
N VAL A 165 16.24 12.54 10.13
CA VAL A 165 17.34 12.96 11.00
C VAL A 165 17.42 12.02 12.20
N GLU A 166 18.60 11.47 12.45
CA GLU A 166 18.88 10.66 13.64
C GLU A 166 19.28 11.57 14.80
N GLU A 167 18.47 11.57 15.86
CA GLU A 167 18.69 12.33 17.10
C GLU A 167 18.91 11.33 18.27
N GLY A 168 20.10 10.72 18.30
CA GLY A 168 20.44 9.72 19.32
C GLY A 168 19.57 8.47 19.23
N ASN A 169 18.60 8.31 20.14
CA ASN A 169 17.66 7.18 20.16
C ASN A 169 16.35 7.46 19.40
N LEU A 170 16.19 8.66 18.86
CA LEU A 170 15.00 9.07 18.11
C LEU A 170 15.34 9.26 16.63
N VAL A 171 14.37 8.96 15.78
CA VAL A 171 14.38 9.30 14.36
C VAL A 171 13.33 10.38 14.18
N ARG A 172 13.75 11.55 13.69
CA ARG A 172 12.87 12.66 13.35
C ARG A 172 12.53 12.59 11.87
N PHE A 173 11.23 12.59 11.58
CA PHE A 173 10.71 12.55 10.22
C PHE A 173 10.65 13.95 9.63
N THR A 174 10.83 14.08 8.31
CA THR A 174 10.75 15.39 7.66
C THR A 174 9.31 15.89 7.69
N ALA A 175 9.09 17.11 8.19
CA ALA A 175 7.77 17.64 8.50
C ALA A 175 6.93 17.87 7.22
N LYS A 176 6.19 16.85 6.78
CA LYS A 176 5.01 17.03 5.92
C LYS A 176 3.73 17.23 6.73
N ASN A 177 3.74 16.91 8.02
CA ASN A 177 2.54 16.93 8.87
C ASN A 177 2.70 17.72 10.18
N GLN A 178 3.49 18.80 10.17
CA GLN A 178 3.23 19.83 11.18
C GLN A 178 1.96 20.56 10.76
N PRO A 179 0.95 20.72 11.64
CA PRO A 179 -0.12 21.65 11.37
C PRO A 179 0.55 23.01 11.17
N ALA A 180 0.60 23.49 9.93
CA ALA A 180 0.88 24.88 9.68
C ALA A 180 -0.25 25.62 10.39
N GLY A 181 0.03 26.12 11.61
CA GLY A 181 -0.88 27.02 12.28
C GLY A 181 -1.16 28.15 11.30
N LYS A 182 -2.33 28.14 10.68
CA LYS A 182 -2.78 29.30 9.91
C LYS A 182 -2.95 30.39 10.94
N VAL A 183 -1.92 31.21 11.10
CA VAL A 183 -2.05 32.51 11.75
C VAL A 183 -3.03 33.26 10.86
N THR A 184 -4.30 33.27 11.24
CA THR A 184 -5.26 34.21 10.69
C THR A 184 -4.83 35.56 11.20
N ASP A 185 -4.01 36.26 10.42
CA ASP A 185 -3.79 37.68 10.64
C ASP A 185 -5.12 38.37 10.38
N GLY A 186 -5.84 38.67 11.45
CA GLY A 186 -7.10 39.40 11.43
C GLY A 186 -6.89 40.89 11.16
N THR A 187 -5.89 41.26 10.36
CA THR A 187 -5.69 42.61 9.88
C THR A 187 -6.80 42.91 8.87
N VAL A 188 -7.89 43.46 9.39
CA VAL A 188 -8.88 44.15 8.57
C VAL A 188 -8.14 45.25 7.83
N ASN A 189 -7.98 45.10 6.53
CA ASN A 189 -7.33 46.10 5.70
C ASN A 189 -8.20 47.37 5.71
N LEU A 190 -7.71 48.44 6.36
CA LEU A 190 -8.43 49.70 6.51
C LEU A 190 -8.77 50.35 5.16
N ASP A 191 -8.01 50.05 4.10
CA ASP A 191 -8.27 50.57 2.76
C ASP A 191 -9.56 50.01 2.17
N TYR A 192 -9.91 48.75 2.50
CA TYR A 192 -11.19 48.15 2.09
C TYR A 192 -12.39 48.84 2.78
N LEU A 193 -12.23 49.24 4.05
CA LEU A 193 -13.26 49.99 4.76
C LEU A 193 -13.40 51.42 4.21
N ALA A 194 -12.29 52.06 3.85
CA ALA A 194 -12.29 53.40 3.24
C ALA A 194 -13.03 53.41 1.88
N GLN A 195 -12.82 52.40 1.05
CA GLN A 195 -13.57 52.26 -0.21
C GLN A 195 -15.08 52.10 0.01
N MET A 196 -15.50 51.28 0.98
CA MET A 196 -16.94 51.11 1.28
C MET A 196 -17.58 52.38 1.84
N LEU A 197 -16.86 53.14 2.67
CA LEU A 197 -17.35 54.42 3.20
C LEU A 197 -17.47 55.50 2.11
N THR A 198 -16.61 55.47 1.09
CA THR A 198 -16.67 56.43 -0.02
C THR A 198 -17.85 56.13 -0.96
N ALA A 199 -18.25 54.87 -1.10
CA ALA A 199 -19.41 54.47 -1.91
C ALA A 199 -20.78 54.78 -1.27
N LEU A 200 -20.80 55.19 0.00
CA LEU A 200 -22.03 55.53 0.76
C LEU A 200 -22.31 57.05 0.81
N ARG A 201 -21.61 57.85 0.00
CA ARG A 201 -21.75 59.31 -0.02
C ARG A 201 -22.42 59.83 -1.29
#